data_AF-A0A842KUF2-F1
#
_entry.id   AF-A0A842KUF2-F1
#
_cell.length_a   1.000
_cell.length_b   1.000
_cell.length_c   1.000
_cell.angle_alpha   90.00
_cell.angle_beta   90.00
_cell.angle_gamma   90.00
#
_symmetry.space_group_name_H-M   'P 1'
#
loop_
_entity.id
_entity.type
_entity.pdbx_description
1 polymer ?
#
loop_
_entity_poly.entity_id
_entity_poly.type
_entity_poly.pdbx_seq_one_letter_code
_entity_poly.pdbx_strand_id
1 'polypeptide(L)'
;MKLLKPLYKLYEWYILKDLKKEKMPRHVAIIMDGNRRYSRLQGSRDPIQGHQRGIKTLEKVLDWCIDLGIEIVTVYAFSTENFKRPRREVEGLMRLFEENFKRVAENEKIHENRVRIKAVGNLDLLPENVKEAIRIAEKATEEYDDRILNIAIGYDGRLEIVEATR
;
A
#
# COMPACT_ATOMS: atom_id res chain seq x y z
N MET A 1 -7.72 -14.58 -22.55
CA MET A 1 -8.07 -13.39 -21.73
C MET A 1 -8.47 -12.14 -22.52
N LYS A 2 -7.98 -11.86 -23.75
CA LYS A 2 -8.38 -10.65 -24.51
C LYS A 2 -9.85 -10.64 -24.99
N LEU A 3 -10.42 -11.81 -25.28
CA LEU A 3 -11.79 -11.95 -25.82
C LEU A 3 -12.91 -11.54 -24.87
N LEU A 4 -12.70 -11.60 -23.55
CA LEU A 4 -13.72 -11.26 -22.55
C LEU A 4 -13.64 -9.79 -22.08
N LYS A 5 -12.65 -9.01 -22.53
CA LYS A 5 -12.50 -7.61 -22.13
C LYS A 5 -13.75 -6.75 -22.38
N PRO A 6 -14.45 -6.86 -23.53
CA PRO A 6 -15.66 -6.07 -23.77
C PRO A 6 -16.78 -6.42 -22.79
N LEU A 7 -16.96 -7.72 -22.51
CA LEU A 7 -17.95 -8.20 -21.55
C LEU A 7 -17.63 -7.74 -20.13
N TYR A 8 -16.36 -7.81 -19.74
CA TYR A 8 -15.91 -7.36 -18.42
C TYR A 8 -16.07 -5.85 -18.24
N LYS A 9 -15.80 -5.05 -19.28
CA LYS A 9 -16.07 -3.60 -19.26
C LYS A 9 -17.56 -3.28 -19.13
N LEU A 10 -18.42 -4.02 -19.83
CA LEU A 10 -19.87 -3.85 -19.73
C LEU A 10 -20.37 -4.21 -18.31
N TYR A 11 -19.81 -5.26 -17.72
CA TYR A 11 -20.09 -5.66 -16.35
C TYR A 11 -19.61 -4.63 -15.32
N GLU A 12 -18.39 -4.10 -15.47
CA GLU A 12 -17.87 -3.01 -14.64
C GLU A 12 -18.77 -1.77 -14.74
N TRP A 13 -19.12 -1.36 -15.96
CA TRP A 13 -20.05 -0.24 -16.18
C TRP A 13 -21.40 -0.47 -15.50
N TYR A 14 -21.95 -1.68 -15.60
CA TYR A 14 -23.23 -2.04 -14.98
C TYR A 14 -23.18 -1.90 -13.45
N ILE A 15 -22.11 -2.39 -12.80
CA ILE A 15 -21.94 -2.25 -11.35
C ILE A 15 -21.71 -0.78 -10.95
N LEU A 16 -20.85 -0.08 -11.68
CA LEU A 16 -20.48 1.30 -11.36
C LEU A 16 -21.67 2.26 -11.48
N LYS A 17 -22.63 1.98 -12.38
CA LYS A 17 -23.83 2.81 -12.58
C LYS A 17 -24.64 2.98 -11.30
N ASP A 18 -24.71 1.96 -10.45
CA ASP A 18 -25.51 1.97 -9.24
C ASP A 18 -24.74 2.48 -8.01
N LEU A 19 -23.42 2.73 -8.14
CA LEU A 19 -22.61 3.33 -7.09
C LEU A 19 -22.85 4.84 -7.02
N LYS A 20 -23.61 5.25 -6.01
CA LYS A 20 -23.81 6.67 -5.71
C LYS A 20 -22.55 7.23 -5.05
N LYS A 21 -21.95 8.28 -5.64
CA LYS A 21 -20.79 8.98 -5.08
C LYS A 21 -20.97 9.38 -3.60
N GLU A 22 -22.16 9.84 -3.26
CA GLU A 22 -22.54 10.26 -1.89
C GLU A 22 -22.48 9.12 -0.85
N LYS A 23 -22.52 7.86 -1.31
CA LYS A 23 -22.46 6.67 -0.45
C LYS A 23 -21.08 6.01 -0.46
N MET A 24 -20.11 6.56 -1.18
CA MET A 24 -18.78 6.00 -1.21
C MET A 24 -18.07 6.18 0.13
N PRO A 25 -17.32 5.18 0.60
CA PRO A 25 -16.52 5.34 1.80
C PRO A 25 -15.44 6.40 1.54
N ARG A 26 -15.27 7.30 2.49
CA ARG A 26 -14.16 8.27 2.45
C ARG A 26 -12.83 7.62 2.77
N HIS A 27 -12.84 6.53 3.56
CA HIS A 27 -11.65 5.82 4.00
C HIS A 27 -11.80 4.31 3.87
N VAL A 28 -10.82 3.67 3.23
CA VAL A 28 -10.70 2.20 3.16
C VAL A 28 -9.37 1.73 3.77
N ALA A 29 -9.42 0.71 4.61
CA ALA A 29 -8.23 0.03 5.14
C ALA A 29 -8.07 -1.36 4.50
N ILE A 30 -6.84 -1.72 4.12
CA ILE A 30 -6.53 -2.95 3.38
C ILE A 30 -5.43 -3.72 4.10
N ILE A 31 -5.72 -4.97 4.46
CA ILE A 31 -4.70 -5.92 4.93
C ILE A 31 -4.21 -6.73 3.73
N MET A 32 -2.98 -6.50 3.30
CA MET A 32 -2.40 -7.11 2.10
C MET A 32 -1.81 -8.50 2.38
N ASP A 33 -2.66 -9.46 2.78
CA ASP A 33 -2.22 -10.82 3.07
C ASP A 33 -2.24 -11.73 1.82
N GLY A 34 -1.53 -12.85 1.90
CA GLY A 34 -1.56 -13.92 0.90
C GLY A 34 -0.36 -13.93 -0.05
N ASN A 35 0.53 -12.94 -0.01
CA ASN A 35 1.68 -12.84 -0.92
C ASN A 35 2.54 -14.12 -0.98
N ARG A 36 2.85 -14.72 0.17
CA ARG A 36 3.62 -15.98 0.24
C ARG A 36 2.84 -17.17 -0.33
N ARG A 37 1.53 -17.25 -0.03
CA ARG A 37 0.65 -18.32 -0.54
C ARG A 37 0.51 -18.22 -2.05
N TYR A 38 0.32 -17.01 -2.56
CA TYR A 38 0.24 -16.72 -3.98
C TYR A 38 1.56 -17.05 -4.72
N SER A 39 2.72 -16.69 -4.16
CA SER A 39 4.02 -17.06 -4.76
C SER A 39 4.15 -18.58 -4.96
N ARG A 40 3.79 -19.36 -3.94
CA ARG A 40 3.80 -20.83 -3.98
C ARG A 40 2.85 -21.40 -5.03
N LEU A 41 1.64 -20.86 -5.13
CA LEU A 41 0.66 -21.28 -6.15
C LEU A 41 1.13 -21.00 -7.59
N GLN A 42 2.02 -20.02 -7.76
CA GLN A 42 2.62 -19.65 -9.04
C GLN A 42 3.93 -20.40 -9.32
N GLY A 43 4.24 -21.46 -8.55
CA GLY A 43 5.43 -22.29 -8.71
C GLY A 43 6.72 -21.68 -8.17
N SER A 44 6.66 -20.50 -7.52
CA SER A 44 7.83 -19.85 -6.93
C SER A 44 7.92 -20.14 -5.44
N ARG A 45 9.13 -20.46 -4.95
CA ARG A 45 9.41 -20.60 -3.52
C ARG A 45 9.93 -19.31 -2.90
N ASP A 46 10.14 -18.27 -3.70
CA ASP A 46 10.66 -16.99 -3.23
C ASP A 46 9.52 -16.08 -2.71
N PRO A 47 9.48 -15.78 -1.40
CA PRO A 47 8.49 -14.87 -0.82
C PRO A 47 8.54 -13.47 -1.46
N ILE A 48 9.72 -13.00 -1.84
CA ILE A 48 9.94 -11.62 -2.32
C ILE A 48 9.21 -11.38 -3.64
N GLN A 49 9.20 -12.36 -4.55
CA GLN A 49 8.41 -12.28 -5.79
C GLN A 49 6.91 -12.14 -5.51
N GLY A 50 6.40 -12.84 -4.49
CA GLY A 50 5.02 -12.69 -4.03
C GLY A 50 4.74 -11.25 -3.57
N HIS A 51 5.64 -10.68 -2.78
CA HIS A 51 5.53 -9.30 -2.29
C HIS A 51 5.60 -8.26 -3.42
N GLN A 52 6.50 -8.43 -4.40
CA GLN A 52 6.55 -7.56 -5.58
C GLN A 52 5.25 -7.58 -6.37
N ARG A 53 4.62 -8.75 -6.53
CA ARG A 53 3.30 -8.85 -7.17
C ARG A 53 2.20 -8.24 -6.30
N GLY A 54 2.29 -8.39 -4.98
CA GLY A 54 1.41 -7.71 -4.02
C GLY A 54 1.43 -6.18 -4.20
N ILE A 55 2.61 -5.59 -4.36
CA ILE A 55 2.78 -4.15 -4.63
C ILE A 55 2.08 -3.75 -5.94
N LYS A 56 2.28 -4.51 -7.02
CA LYS A 56 1.59 -4.23 -8.30
C LYS A 56 0.07 -4.36 -8.20
N THR A 57 -0.42 -5.25 -7.34
CA THR A 57 -1.86 -5.36 -7.05
C THR A 57 -2.33 -4.16 -6.26
N LEU A 58 -1.56 -3.71 -5.26
CA LEU A 58 -1.87 -2.50 -4.50
C LEU A 58 -1.96 -1.28 -5.41
N GLU A 59 -1.01 -1.06 -6.31
CA GLU A 59 -1.03 0.05 -7.28
C GLU A 59 -2.36 0.08 -8.07
N LYS A 60 -2.86 -1.07 -8.52
CA LYS A 60 -4.15 -1.17 -9.22
C LYS A 60 -5.34 -0.85 -8.31
N VAL A 61 -5.30 -1.28 -7.05
CA VAL A 61 -6.36 -0.98 -6.09
C VAL A 61 -6.37 0.51 -5.76
N LEU A 62 -5.20 1.15 -5.64
CA LEU A 62 -5.09 2.59 -5.45
C LEU A 62 -5.62 3.38 -6.66
N ASP A 63 -5.34 2.92 -7.89
CA ASP A 63 -5.95 3.47 -9.11
C ASP A 63 -7.49 3.42 -9.01
N TRP A 64 -8.08 2.29 -8.58
CA TRP A 64 -9.52 2.18 -8.38
C TRP A 64 -10.04 3.11 -7.28
N CYS A 65 -9.30 3.27 -6.18
CA CYS A 65 -9.69 4.20 -5.12
C CYS A 65 -9.73 5.65 -5.64
N ILE A 66 -8.77 6.04 -6.48
CA ILE A 66 -8.74 7.36 -7.13
C ILE A 66 -9.98 7.54 -8.03
N ASP A 67 -10.25 6.56 -8.91
CA ASP A 67 -11.38 6.58 -9.85
C ASP A 67 -12.74 6.65 -9.13
N LEU A 68 -12.84 5.98 -7.99
CA LEU A 68 -14.04 5.93 -7.15
C LEU A 68 -14.19 7.15 -6.23
N GLY A 69 -13.21 8.06 -6.19
CA GLY A 69 -13.22 9.24 -5.33
C GLY A 69 -13.01 8.93 -3.85
N ILE A 70 -12.35 7.82 -3.52
CA ILE A 70 -11.98 7.48 -2.14
C ILE A 70 -10.80 8.36 -1.74
N GLU A 71 -10.98 9.13 -0.67
CA GLU A 71 -10.02 10.15 -0.23
C GLU A 71 -8.83 9.55 0.54
N ILE A 72 -9.10 8.56 1.41
CA ILE A 72 -8.11 8.00 2.32
C ILE A 72 -8.00 6.49 2.09
N VAL A 73 -6.77 6.01 1.96
CA VAL A 73 -6.47 4.58 1.96
C VAL A 73 -5.42 4.29 3.02
N THR A 74 -5.66 3.28 3.85
CA THR A 74 -4.65 2.75 4.78
C THR A 74 -4.27 1.33 4.37
N VAL A 75 -2.99 1.03 4.29
CA VAL A 75 -2.51 -0.31 3.94
C VAL A 75 -1.66 -0.89 5.06
N TYR A 76 -1.94 -2.13 5.43
CA TYR A 76 -1.10 -2.86 6.37
C TYR A 76 0.05 -3.53 5.61
N ALA A 77 1.21 -2.88 5.61
CA ALA A 77 2.38 -3.31 4.84
C ALA A 77 3.31 -4.24 5.62
N PHE A 78 3.58 -3.95 6.89
CA PHE A 78 4.51 -4.75 7.71
C PHE A 78 4.24 -4.60 9.21
N SER A 79 4.04 -5.72 9.91
CA SER A 79 3.83 -5.71 11.36
C SER A 79 5.13 -5.83 12.15
N THR A 80 5.12 -5.43 13.43
CA THR A 80 6.22 -5.71 14.37
C THR A 80 6.54 -7.22 14.46
N GLU A 81 5.50 -8.07 14.46
CA GLU A 81 5.66 -9.53 14.43
C GLU A 81 6.36 -10.05 13.17
N ASN A 82 6.35 -9.30 12.07
CA ASN A 82 7.03 -9.71 10.83
C ASN A 82 8.56 -9.65 10.92
N PHE A 83 9.12 -8.95 11.91
CA PHE A 83 10.56 -9.01 12.19
C PHE A 83 11.02 -10.40 12.64
N LYS A 84 10.12 -11.26 13.13
CA LYS A 84 10.43 -12.65 13.54
C LYS A 84 10.56 -13.62 12.35
N ARG A 85 10.35 -13.15 11.11
CA ARG A 85 10.49 -13.97 9.89
C ARG A 85 11.97 -14.24 9.57
N PRO A 86 12.28 -15.18 8.66
CA PRO A 86 13.67 -15.43 8.26
C PRO A 86 14.38 -14.15 7.82
N ARG A 87 15.62 -13.95 8.30
CA ARG A 87 16.41 -12.72 8.09
C ARG A 87 16.47 -12.28 6.62
N ARG A 88 16.68 -13.23 5.70
CA ARG A 88 16.72 -12.98 4.25
C ARG A 88 15.40 -12.41 3.70
N GLU A 89 14.26 -12.86 4.24
CA GLU A 89 12.94 -12.33 3.85
C GLU A 89 12.78 -10.89 4.37
N VAL A 90 13.14 -10.63 5.63
CA VAL A 90 13.07 -9.29 6.23
C VAL A 90 13.97 -8.31 5.47
N GLU A 91 15.22 -8.68 5.20
CA GLU A 91 16.16 -7.85 4.42
C GLU A 91 15.62 -7.56 3.01
N GLY A 92 15.01 -8.55 2.35
CA GLY A 92 14.37 -8.36 1.05
C GLY A 92 13.17 -7.40 1.11
N LEU A 93 12.35 -7.49 2.16
CA LEU A 93 11.24 -6.57 2.38
C LEU A 93 11.73 -5.14 2.65
N MET A 94 12.81 -4.96 3.43
CA MET A 94 13.38 -3.63 3.68
C MET A 94 13.90 -2.98 2.39
N ARG A 95 14.55 -3.75 1.51
CA ARG A 95 14.95 -3.26 0.18
C ARG A 95 13.73 -2.85 -0.66
N LEU A 96 12.68 -3.67 -0.66
CA LEU A 96 11.44 -3.32 -1.36
C LEU A 96 10.83 -2.03 -0.80
N PHE A 97 10.78 -1.84 0.52
CA PHE A 97 10.27 -0.60 1.11
C PHE A 97 11.10 0.61 0.70
N GLU A 98 12.42 0.53 0.83
CA GLU A 98 13.33 1.61 0.40
C GLU A 98 13.09 2.00 -1.06
N GLU A 99 13.10 1.02 -1.98
CA GLU A 99 12.88 1.25 -3.41
C GLU A 99 11.51 1.87 -3.70
N ASN A 100 10.46 1.40 -3.02
CA ASN A 100 9.10 1.87 -3.27
C ASN A 100 8.83 3.26 -2.72
N PHE A 101 9.32 3.58 -1.51
CA PHE A 101 9.19 4.93 -0.97
C PHE A 101 9.99 5.95 -1.81
N LYS A 102 11.19 5.59 -2.28
CA LYS A 102 11.94 6.46 -3.22
C LYS A 102 11.17 6.66 -4.52
N ARG A 103 10.63 5.60 -5.11
CA ARG A 103 9.84 5.67 -6.35
C ARG A 103 8.56 6.50 -6.20
N VAL A 104 7.95 6.49 -5.01
CA VAL A 104 6.76 7.28 -4.70
C VAL A 104 7.04 8.78 -4.79
N ALA A 105 8.22 9.23 -4.36
CA ALA A 105 8.60 10.65 -4.38
C ALA A 105 8.74 11.26 -5.78
N GLU A 106 8.80 10.43 -6.82
CA GLU A 106 8.95 10.82 -8.22
C GLU A 106 7.77 10.32 -9.07
N ASN A 107 6.72 9.77 -8.46
CA ASN A 107 5.65 9.10 -9.19
C ASN A 107 4.64 10.11 -9.74
N GLU A 108 4.56 10.21 -11.07
CA GLU A 108 3.65 11.14 -11.77
C GLU A 108 2.21 11.04 -11.27
N LYS A 109 1.64 9.83 -11.12
CA LYS A 109 0.26 9.65 -10.66
C LYS A 109 0.03 10.18 -9.25
N ILE A 110 1.01 10.02 -8.35
CA ILE A 110 0.92 10.50 -6.97
C ILE A 110 0.86 12.03 -6.96
N HIS A 111 1.66 12.69 -7.77
CA HIS A 111 1.67 14.14 -7.88
C HIS A 111 0.44 14.70 -8.62
N GLU A 112 0.04 14.09 -9.74
CA GLU A 112 -1.15 14.46 -10.52
C GLU A 112 -2.44 14.36 -9.69
N ASN A 113 -2.54 13.33 -8.85
CA ASN A 113 -3.70 13.11 -7.99
C ASN A 113 -3.54 13.71 -6.58
N ARG A 114 -2.45 14.47 -6.35
CA ARG A 114 -2.11 15.13 -5.08
C ARG A 114 -2.29 14.19 -3.87
N VAL A 115 -1.66 13.03 -3.94
CA VAL A 115 -1.74 12.01 -2.89
C VAL A 115 -0.65 12.23 -1.85
N ARG A 116 -1.05 12.58 -0.63
CA ARG A 116 -0.15 12.67 0.52
C ARG A 116 0.21 11.30 1.06
N ILE A 117 1.50 11.04 1.22
CA ILE A 117 2.01 9.78 1.73
C ILE A 117 2.33 9.95 3.21
N LYS A 118 1.93 8.96 4.02
CA LYS A 118 2.28 8.91 5.44
C LYS A 118 2.67 7.50 5.84
N ALA A 119 3.82 7.33 6.48
CA ALA A 119 4.17 6.08 7.15
C ALA A 119 3.68 6.12 8.59
N VAL A 120 2.99 5.07 9.04
CA VAL A 120 2.45 4.97 10.40
C VAL A 120 2.91 3.69 11.08
N GLY A 121 3.23 3.76 12.37
CA GLY A 121 3.81 2.66 13.15
C GLY A 121 5.12 3.03 13.82
N ASN A 122 5.80 2.05 14.41
CA ASN A 122 7.07 2.28 15.08
C ASN A 122 8.23 2.27 14.06
N LEU A 123 8.50 3.46 13.51
CA LEU A 123 9.52 3.64 12.47
C LEU A 123 10.94 3.46 12.99
N ASP A 124 11.19 3.59 14.29
CA ASP A 124 12.52 3.40 14.90
C ASP A 124 13.03 1.95 14.78
N LEU A 125 12.12 1.00 14.58
CA LEU A 125 12.46 -0.40 14.30
C LEU A 125 13.02 -0.61 12.88
N LEU A 126 12.89 0.38 12.00
CA LEU A 126 13.31 0.27 10.61
C LEU A 126 14.78 0.69 10.44
N PRO A 127 15.50 0.07 9.50
CA PRO A 127 16.87 0.48 9.19
C PRO A 127 16.90 1.89 8.59
N GLU A 128 18.02 2.60 8.76
CA GLU A 128 18.13 4.03 8.44
C GLU A 128 17.84 4.34 6.96
N ASN A 129 18.24 3.46 6.05
CA ASN A 129 17.94 3.59 4.62
C ASN A 129 16.43 3.61 4.32
N VAL A 130 15.63 2.83 5.05
CA VAL A 130 14.17 2.82 4.89
C VAL A 130 13.55 4.07 5.52
N LYS A 131 14.04 4.49 6.70
CA LYS A 131 13.59 5.73 7.35
C LYS A 131 13.88 6.96 6.49
N GLU A 132 15.04 7.02 5.85
CA GLU A 132 15.39 8.08 4.89
C GLU A 132 14.45 8.08 3.69
N ALA A 133 14.19 6.91 3.09
CA ALA A 133 13.28 6.79 1.96
C ALA A 133 11.84 7.24 2.32
N ILE A 134 11.37 6.89 3.51
CA ILE A 134 10.09 7.37 4.05
C ILE A 134 10.09 8.90 4.15
N ARG A 135 11.12 9.50 4.78
CA ARG A 135 11.23 10.95 4.94
C ARG A 135 11.23 11.68 3.59
N ILE A 136 11.90 11.13 2.58
CA ILE A 136 11.88 11.66 1.20
C ILE A 136 10.45 11.64 0.64
N ALA A 137 9.74 10.52 0.75
CA ALA A 137 8.38 10.36 0.21
C ALA A 137 7.35 11.27 0.91
N GLU A 138 7.40 11.35 2.24
CA GLU A 138 6.51 12.21 3.01
C GLU A 138 6.76 13.69 2.69
N LYS A 139 8.03 14.11 2.63
CA LYS A 139 8.40 15.48 2.28
C LYS A 139 7.97 15.86 0.86
N ALA A 140 8.17 14.97 -0.11
CA ALA A 140 7.78 15.21 -1.51
C ALA A 140 6.26 15.42 -1.69
N THR A 141 5.46 15.01 -0.69
CA THR A 141 3.99 15.02 -0.76
C THR A 141 3.35 15.77 0.42
N GLU A 142 4.13 16.55 1.18
CA GLU A 142 3.68 17.14 2.45
C GLU A 142 2.57 18.20 2.29
N GLU A 143 2.61 18.92 1.17
CA GLU A 143 1.70 20.00 0.77
C GLU A 143 0.41 19.49 0.09
N TYR A 144 0.20 18.17 0.06
CA TYR A 144 -0.98 17.57 -0.55
C TYR A 144 -2.07 17.27 0.49
N ASP A 145 -3.32 17.50 0.13
CA ASP A 145 -4.49 17.38 1.00
C ASP A 145 -5.70 16.72 0.32
N ASP A 146 -5.70 16.61 -1.01
CA ASP A 146 -6.77 15.96 -1.79
C ASP A 146 -7.00 14.49 -1.40
N ARG A 147 -5.91 13.74 -1.19
CA ARG A 147 -5.93 12.31 -0.89
C ARG A 147 -4.82 11.92 0.08
N ILE A 148 -5.03 10.87 0.86
CA ILE A 148 -4.05 10.37 1.83
C ILE A 148 -3.86 8.86 1.67
N LEU A 149 -2.61 8.44 1.53
CA LEU A 149 -2.20 7.04 1.62
C LEU A 149 -1.38 6.84 2.90
N ASN A 150 -1.96 6.16 3.88
CA ASN A 150 -1.27 5.74 5.10
C ASN A 150 -0.69 4.33 4.90
N ILE A 151 0.60 4.17 5.13
CA ILE A 151 1.33 2.91 5.01
C ILE A 151 1.73 2.47 6.40
N ALA A 152 1.04 1.46 6.94
CA ALA A 152 1.32 0.92 8.24
C ALA A 152 2.52 -0.05 8.18
N ILE A 153 3.66 0.39 8.70
CA ILE A 153 4.97 -0.28 8.64
C ILE A 153 5.65 -0.27 10.01
N GLY A 154 6.16 -1.41 10.45
CA GLY A 154 6.56 -1.57 11.85
C GLY A 154 5.37 -1.39 12.80
N TYR A 155 4.17 -1.68 12.31
CA TYR A 155 2.92 -1.34 12.97
C TYR A 155 2.43 -2.47 13.86
N ASP A 156 1.85 -2.11 15.01
CA ASP A 156 1.08 -2.99 15.86
C ASP A 156 -0.05 -2.19 16.50
N GLY A 157 -1.31 -2.59 16.27
CA GLY A 157 -2.46 -1.82 16.73
C GLY A 157 -2.62 -1.79 18.24
N ARG A 158 -2.09 -2.77 18.98
CA ARG A 158 -2.09 -2.72 20.45
C ARG A 158 -1.03 -1.75 20.95
N LEU A 159 0.15 -1.79 20.32
CA LEU A 159 1.23 -0.87 20.65
C LEU A 159 0.81 0.58 20.39
N GLU A 160 0.15 0.84 19.26
CA GLU A 160 -0.35 2.17 18.91
C GLU A 160 -1.34 2.72 19.95
N ILE A 161 -2.29 1.90 20.42
CA ILE A 161 -3.22 2.30 21.49
C ILE A 161 -2.46 2.63 22.77
N VAL A 162 -1.46 1.83 23.15
CA VAL A 162 -0.66 2.07 24.36
C VAL A 162 0.16 3.35 24.23
N GLU A 163 0.82 3.56 23.10
CA GLU A 163 1.62 4.76 22.82
C GLU A 163 0.76 6.03 22.83
N ALA A 164 -0.46 5.97 22.30
CA ALA A 164 -1.39 7.12 22.30
C ALA A 164 -1.88 7.55 23.70
N THR A 165 -1.71 6.70 24.72
CA THR A 165 -2.09 7.00 26.11
C THR A 165 -0.96 7.54 26.97
N ARG A 166 0.26 7.61 26.43
CA ARG A 166 1.44 8.17 27.12
C ARG A 166 1.58 9.66 26.81
#